data_AF-A0AAW0PHI3-F1
#
_entry.id   AF-A0AAW0PHI3-F1
#
_cell.length_a   1.000
_cell.length_b   1.000
_cell.length_c   1.000
_cell.angle_alpha   90.00
_cell.angle_beta   90.00
_cell.angle_gamma   90.00
#
_symmetry.space_group_name_H-M   'P 1'
#
loop_
_entity.id
_entity.type
_entity.pdbx_description
1 polymer ?
#
loop_
_entity_poly.entity_id
_entity_poly.type
_entity_poly.pdbx_seq_one_letter_code
_entity_poly.pdbx_strand_id
1 'polypeptide(L)'
;MAQIPDNISSDFTKIRIENCHLTELPAGSFSAVGALEFLWLNFNNITLMNIKSLEGLANLTELRLQGNKLTSVPWTAFQDTPKLKILDLKHNRLDALPEHALRHLPGLTYLDLSFNNLNIISKDVFLNWPLYQKNEKTWIKARPEPNIQWNYSLKMIRGFTASETQIDEDTFSSRLLIPHFI
;
A
#
# COMPACT_ATOMS: atom_id res chain seq x y z
N MET A 1 -4.59 -27.66 -4.18
CA MET A 1 -4.79 -26.22 -3.97
C MET A 1 -4.92 -26.02 -2.47
N ALA A 2 -4.06 -25.20 -1.86
CA ALA A 2 -4.19 -24.95 -0.42
C ALA A 2 -5.39 -24.05 -0.17
N GLN A 3 -6.02 -24.22 0.99
CA GLN A 3 -7.14 -23.42 1.46
C GLN A 3 -6.81 -22.85 2.83
N ILE A 4 -7.44 -21.72 3.14
CA ILE A 4 -7.40 -21.15 4.48
C ILE A 4 -8.29 -22.03 5.36
N PRO A 5 -7.82 -22.50 6.54
CA PRO A 5 -8.65 -23.34 7.40
C PRO A 5 -9.88 -22.58 7.90
N ASP A 6 -11.03 -23.25 7.99
CA ASP A 6 -12.28 -22.61 8.46
C ASP A 6 -12.34 -22.48 10.00
N ASN A 7 -11.55 -23.27 10.72
CA ASN A 7 -11.60 -23.40 12.19
C ASN A 7 -10.45 -22.62 12.87
N ILE A 8 -10.25 -21.36 12.51
CA ILE A 8 -9.22 -20.53 13.11
C ILE A 8 -9.75 -19.95 14.43
N SER A 9 -8.98 -20.11 15.51
CA SER A 9 -9.35 -19.60 16.84
C SER A 9 -9.43 -18.08 16.85
N SER A 10 -10.51 -17.54 17.44
CA SER A 10 -10.83 -16.10 17.41
C SER A 10 -9.87 -15.23 18.22
N ASP A 11 -9.07 -15.83 19.09
CA ASP A 11 -8.06 -15.17 19.94
C ASP A 11 -6.70 -14.99 19.25
N PHE A 12 -6.51 -15.52 18.04
CA PHE A 12 -5.26 -15.35 17.33
C PHE A 12 -5.01 -13.90 16.91
N THR A 13 -3.88 -13.38 17.36
CA THR A 13 -3.38 -12.05 16.99
C THR A 13 -2.40 -12.08 15.81
N LYS A 14 -1.87 -13.26 15.47
CA LYS A 14 -0.88 -13.44 14.39
C LYS A 14 -1.19 -14.68 13.57
N ILE A 15 -1.29 -14.52 12.26
CA ILE A 15 -1.45 -15.61 11.30
C ILE A 15 -0.38 -15.49 10.24
N ARG A 16 0.33 -16.60 10.01
CA ARG A 16 1.34 -16.73 8.95
C ARG A 16 1.01 -17.92 8.07
N ILE A 17 0.69 -17.66 6.81
CA ILE A 17 0.44 -18.67 5.79
C ILE A 17 1.33 -18.32 4.60
N GLU A 18 2.58 -18.78 4.63
CA GLU A 18 3.59 -18.44 3.62
C GLU A 18 4.03 -19.71 2.89
N ASN A 19 4.30 -19.60 1.58
CA ASN A 19 4.73 -20.74 0.75
C ASN A 19 3.73 -21.92 0.72
N CYS A 20 2.44 -21.64 0.88
CA CYS A 20 1.39 -22.67 0.85
C CYS A 20 0.71 -22.81 -0.52
N HIS A 21 1.14 -22.07 -1.54
CA HIS A 21 0.49 -22.05 -2.85
C HIS A 21 -0.98 -21.61 -2.82
N LEU A 22 -1.36 -20.75 -1.88
CA LEU A 22 -2.68 -20.09 -1.91
C LEU A 22 -2.81 -19.29 -3.21
N THR A 23 -3.96 -19.36 -3.86
CA THR A 23 -4.22 -18.69 -5.16
C THR A 23 -5.25 -17.56 -5.06
N GLU A 24 -6.06 -17.56 -4.00
CA GLU A 24 -7.09 -16.57 -3.79
C GLU A 24 -7.31 -16.29 -2.31
N LEU A 25 -7.88 -15.12 -2.01
CA LEU A 25 -8.45 -14.77 -0.72
C LEU A 25 -9.97 -14.60 -0.87
N PRO A 26 -10.75 -15.66 -0.58
CA PRO A 26 -12.21 -15.60 -0.60
C PRO A 26 -12.81 -14.59 0.37
N ALA A 27 -14.10 -14.28 0.18
CA ALA A 27 -14.85 -13.46 1.12
C ALA A 27 -14.85 -14.10 2.51
N GLY A 28 -14.68 -13.30 3.56
CA GLY A 28 -14.78 -13.76 4.95
C GLY A 28 -13.69 -14.74 5.41
N SER A 29 -12.60 -14.90 4.65
CA SER A 29 -11.49 -15.83 4.93
C SER A 29 -10.94 -15.75 6.34
N PHE A 30 -11.03 -14.57 6.96
CA PHE A 30 -10.52 -14.28 8.30
C PHE A 30 -11.59 -13.63 9.20
N SER A 31 -12.88 -13.76 8.85
CA SER A 31 -13.97 -13.08 9.57
C SER A 31 -14.14 -13.55 11.01
N ALA A 32 -13.71 -14.77 11.33
CA ALA A 32 -13.74 -15.34 12.68
C ALA A 32 -12.61 -14.82 13.61
N VAL A 33 -11.57 -14.19 13.07
CA VAL A 33 -10.37 -13.76 13.83
C VAL A 33 -10.29 -12.25 14.00
N GLY A 34 -11.31 -11.66 14.63
CA GLY A 34 -11.38 -10.21 14.86
C GLY A 34 -10.26 -9.64 15.76
N ALA A 35 -9.54 -10.48 16.51
CA ALA A 35 -8.36 -10.09 17.30
C ALA A 35 -7.06 -10.01 16.47
N LEU A 36 -7.08 -10.37 15.19
CA LEU A 36 -5.90 -10.45 14.35
C LEU A 36 -5.24 -9.07 14.16
N GLU A 37 -3.95 -9.00 14.48
CA GLU A 37 -3.11 -7.80 14.35
C GLU A 37 -2.09 -7.93 13.21
N PHE A 38 -1.62 -9.16 12.93
CA PHE A 38 -0.61 -9.45 11.92
C PHE A 38 -1.06 -10.58 10.99
N LEU A 39 -1.15 -10.28 9.69
CA LEU A 39 -1.47 -11.26 8.66
C LEU A 39 -0.37 -11.31 7.61
N TRP A 40 0.31 -12.45 7.54
CA TRP A 40 1.42 -12.66 6.61
C TRP A 40 1.09 -13.78 5.63
N LEU A 41 0.94 -13.40 4.36
CA LEU A 41 0.53 -14.24 3.25
C LEU A 41 1.60 -14.26 2.14
N ASN A 42 2.85 -14.00 2.52
CA ASN A 42 3.97 -13.85 1.61
C ASN A 42 4.27 -15.13 0.82
N PHE A 43 4.80 -14.94 -0.39
CA PHE A 43 5.32 -16.02 -1.24
C PHE A 43 4.28 -17.13 -1.52
N ASN A 44 3.03 -16.73 -1.70
CA ASN A 44 1.99 -17.59 -2.25
C ASN A 44 1.80 -17.32 -3.75
N ASN A 45 0.73 -17.85 -4.32
CA ASN A 45 0.34 -17.67 -5.71
C ASN A 45 -0.92 -16.81 -5.84
N ILE A 46 -1.20 -15.92 -4.88
CA ILE A 46 -2.48 -15.20 -4.82
C ILE A 46 -2.62 -14.30 -6.04
N THR A 47 -3.64 -14.56 -6.86
CA THR A 47 -3.99 -13.76 -8.04
C THR A 47 -5.25 -12.94 -7.82
N LEU A 48 -6.12 -13.38 -6.90
CA LEU A 48 -7.42 -12.77 -6.67
C LEU A 48 -7.67 -12.53 -5.19
N MET A 49 -8.16 -11.34 -4.87
CA MET A 49 -8.59 -10.97 -3.53
C MET A 49 -10.02 -10.46 -3.60
N ASN A 50 -10.92 -11.06 -2.81
CA ASN A 50 -12.31 -10.64 -2.76
C ASN A 50 -12.46 -9.30 -2.00
N ILE A 51 -13.46 -8.51 -2.34
CA ILE A 51 -13.76 -7.23 -1.67
C ILE A 51 -14.05 -7.38 -0.16
N LYS A 52 -14.49 -8.56 0.29
CA LYS A 52 -14.73 -8.92 1.70
C LYS A 52 -13.66 -9.84 2.29
N SER A 53 -12.50 -9.95 1.66
CA SER A 53 -11.43 -10.84 2.14
C SER A 53 -10.82 -10.41 3.48
N LEU A 54 -10.97 -9.14 3.85
CA LEU A 54 -10.51 -8.56 5.13
C LEU A 54 -11.67 -8.23 6.09
N GLU A 55 -12.89 -8.70 5.80
CA GLU A 55 -14.08 -8.45 6.60
C GLU A 55 -13.84 -8.87 8.07
N GLY A 56 -14.12 -7.97 9.01
CA GLY A 56 -13.96 -8.21 10.45
C GLY A 56 -12.57 -7.95 11.04
N LEU A 57 -11.58 -7.59 10.22
CA LEU A 57 -10.18 -7.40 10.66
C LEU A 57 -9.89 -6.00 11.24
N ALA A 58 -10.75 -5.53 12.14
CA ALA A 58 -10.70 -4.16 12.70
C ALA A 58 -9.42 -3.86 13.51
N ASN A 59 -8.71 -4.90 13.97
CA ASN A 59 -7.47 -4.78 14.72
C ASN A 59 -6.20 -4.96 13.88
N LEU A 60 -6.33 -5.24 12.58
CA LEU A 60 -5.17 -5.52 11.74
C LEU A 60 -4.27 -4.29 11.63
N THR A 61 -3.00 -4.47 11.98
CA THR A 61 -1.97 -3.42 11.93
C THR A 61 -0.95 -3.66 10.84
N GLU A 62 -0.74 -4.92 10.46
CA GLU A 62 0.23 -5.32 9.46
C GLU A 62 -0.35 -6.39 8.54
N LEU A 63 -0.34 -6.10 7.24
CA LEU A 63 -0.68 -7.03 6.18
C LEU A 63 0.50 -7.14 5.21
N ARG A 64 0.99 -8.36 5.02
CA ARG A 64 2.02 -8.64 4.02
C ARG A 64 1.55 -9.66 3.00
N LEU A 65 1.65 -9.25 1.74
CA LEU A 65 1.29 -9.99 0.53
C LEU A 65 2.47 -10.04 -0.45
N GLN A 66 3.69 -9.89 0.05
CA GLN A 66 4.90 -9.87 -0.77
C GLN A 66 5.03 -11.15 -1.60
N GLY A 67 5.46 -11.04 -2.85
CA GLY A 67 5.82 -12.22 -3.65
C GLY A 67 4.61 -13.05 -4.07
N ASN A 68 3.47 -12.39 -4.27
CA ASN A 68 2.27 -13.00 -4.83
C ASN A 68 2.14 -12.64 -6.34
N LYS A 69 0.96 -12.86 -6.92
CA LYS A 69 0.69 -12.66 -8.36
C LYS A 69 -0.48 -11.70 -8.59
N LEU A 70 -0.73 -10.79 -7.62
CA LEU A 70 -1.83 -9.84 -7.68
C LEU A 70 -1.61 -8.84 -8.82
N THR A 71 -2.57 -8.74 -9.73
CA THR A 71 -2.61 -7.70 -10.76
C THR A 71 -3.40 -6.47 -10.30
N SER A 72 -4.28 -6.64 -9.32
CA SER A 72 -5.00 -5.57 -8.64
C SER A 72 -5.32 -5.98 -7.20
N VAL A 73 -5.69 -5.01 -6.36
CA VAL A 73 -6.29 -5.27 -5.04
C VAL A 73 -7.62 -4.52 -4.93
N PRO A 74 -8.63 -5.08 -4.26
CA PRO A 74 -9.88 -4.38 -3.99
C PRO A 74 -9.62 -3.32 -2.90
N TRP A 75 -9.24 -2.11 -3.29
CA TRP A 75 -8.88 -1.05 -2.33
C TRP A 75 -10.00 -0.67 -1.34
N THR A 76 -11.25 -1.02 -1.64
CA THR A 76 -12.38 -0.90 -0.72
C THR A 76 -12.36 -1.92 0.42
N ALA A 77 -11.69 -3.07 0.27
CA ALA A 77 -11.54 -4.06 1.34
C ALA A 77 -10.78 -3.51 2.56
N PHE A 78 -9.93 -2.49 2.36
CA PHE A 78 -9.20 -1.85 3.45
C PHE A 78 -10.10 -0.98 4.36
N GLN A 79 -11.38 -0.79 4.03
CA GLN A 79 -12.37 -0.20 4.94
C GLN A 79 -12.49 -1.00 6.24
N ASP A 80 -12.31 -2.32 6.16
CA ASP A 80 -12.40 -3.23 7.31
C ASP A 80 -11.12 -3.27 8.15
N THR A 81 -10.06 -2.56 7.72
CA THR A 81 -8.75 -2.50 8.41
C THR A 81 -8.34 -1.07 8.79
N PRO A 82 -9.14 -0.34 9.59
CA PRO A 82 -8.90 1.08 9.89
C PRO A 82 -7.61 1.34 10.69
N LYS A 83 -7.04 0.31 11.34
CA LYS A 83 -5.81 0.39 12.13
C LYS A 83 -4.55 -0.01 11.34
N LEU A 84 -4.66 -0.32 10.05
CA LEU A 84 -3.54 -0.80 9.26
C LEU A 84 -2.44 0.27 9.16
N LYS A 85 -1.22 -0.11 9.54
CA LYS A 85 -0.02 0.74 9.53
C LYS A 85 0.98 0.30 8.48
N ILE A 86 1.05 -1.00 8.21
CA ILE A 86 2.02 -1.62 7.30
C ILE A 86 1.26 -2.42 6.25
N LEU A 87 1.44 -2.05 4.99
CA LEU A 87 0.95 -2.79 3.83
C LEU A 87 2.13 -3.10 2.90
N ASP A 88 2.49 -4.38 2.80
CA ASP A 88 3.54 -4.84 1.91
C ASP A 88 2.92 -5.59 0.72
N LEU A 89 3.00 -4.97 -0.45
CA LEU A 89 2.53 -5.49 -1.74
C LEU A 89 3.70 -5.69 -2.72
N LYS A 90 4.94 -5.72 -2.21
CA LYS A 90 6.15 -5.87 -3.02
C LYS A 90 6.15 -7.17 -3.84
N HIS A 91 6.80 -7.18 -4.99
CA HIS A 91 6.90 -8.37 -5.85
C HIS A 91 5.52 -8.96 -6.18
N ASN A 92 4.62 -8.11 -6.67
CA ASN A 92 3.35 -8.52 -7.26
C ASN A 92 3.35 -8.09 -8.74
N ARG A 93 2.18 -7.99 -9.37
CA ARG A 93 2.01 -7.62 -10.78
C ARG A 93 1.04 -6.44 -10.94
N LEU A 94 0.92 -5.61 -9.91
CA LEU A 94 0.02 -4.46 -9.91
C LEU A 94 0.41 -3.51 -11.04
N ASP A 95 -0.53 -3.17 -11.91
CA ASP A 95 -0.30 -2.31 -13.07
C ASP A 95 -0.90 -0.90 -12.90
N ALA A 96 -1.85 -0.75 -11.99
CA ALA A 96 -2.47 0.52 -11.64
C ALA A 96 -2.61 0.71 -10.13
N LEU A 97 -2.51 1.98 -9.72
CA LEU A 97 -2.88 2.45 -8.39
C LEU A 97 -4.00 3.49 -8.53
N PRO A 98 -5.27 3.12 -8.30
CA PRO A 98 -6.41 4.03 -8.44
C PRO A 98 -6.28 5.26 -7.54
N GLU A 99 -6.80 6.40 -8.01
CA GLU A 99 -6.79 7.69 -7.29
C GLU A 99 -7.32 7.60 -5.84
N HIS A 100 -8.26 6.69 -5.58
CA HIS A 100 -8.88 6.53 -4.26
C HIS A 100 -8.33 5.34 -3.47
N ALA A 101 -7.22 4.73 -3.90
CA ALA A 101 -6.65 3.54 -3.30
C ALA A 101 -6.38 3.69 -1.79
N LEU A 102 -5.80 4.82 -1.38
CA LEU A 102 -5.32 5.03 -0.01
C LEU A 102 -6.34 5.73 0.91
N ARG A 103 -7.54 6.06 0.40
CA ARG A 103 -8.52 6.85 1.17
C ARG A 103 -8.99 6.18 2.46
N HIS A 104 -8.98 4.85 2.48
CA HIS A 104 -9.43 4.03 3.62
C HIS A 104 -8.29 3.60 4.55
N LEU A 105 -7.09 4.15 4.33
CA LEU A 105 -5.87 3.80 5.05
C LEU A 105 -5.34 5.02 5.83
N PRO A 106 -6.13 5.57 6.79
CA PRO A 106 -5.79 6.82 7.48
C PRO A 106 -4.58 6.70 8.41
N GLY A 107 -4.27 5.49 8.86
CA GLY A 107 -3.15 5.19 9.76
C GLY A 107 -1.94 4.54 9.09
N LEU A 108 -1.96 4.37 7.76
CA LEU A 108 -0.89 3.69 7.04
C LEU A 108 0.39 4.52 7.10
N THR A 109 1.47 3.95 7.60
CA THR A 109 2.78 4.62 7.71
C THR A 109 3.83 3.97 6.83
N TYR A 110 3.56 2.77 6.34
CA TYR A 110 4.44 2.01 5.46
C TYR A 110 3.63 1.36 4.34
N LEU A 111 4.03 1.64 3.10
CA LEU A 111 3.48 1.06 1.89
C LEU A 111 4.64 0.66 0.97
N ASP A 112 4.81 -0.64 0.71
CA ASP A 112 5.77 -1.12 -0.28
C ASP A 112 5.03 -1.67 -1.52
N LEU A 113 5.23 -0.98 -2.65
CA LEU A 113 4.71 -1.37 -3.97
C LEU A 113 5.85 -1.70 -4.95
N SER A 114 7.08 -1.84 -4.46
CA SER A 114 8.25 -2.11 -5.30
C SER A 114 8.13 -3.44 -6.05
N PHE A 115 8.79 -3.55 -7.20
CA PHE A 115 8.72 -4.74 -8.06
C PHE A 115 7.28 -5.15 -8.44
N ASN A 116 6.50 -4.16 -8.83
CA ASN A 116 5.22 -4.31 -9.52
C ASN A 116 5.33 -3.78 -10.97
N ASN A 117 4.23 -3.77 -11.72
CA ASN A 117 4.14 -3.26 -13.09
C ASN A 117 3.59 -1.83 -13.16
N LEU A 118 3.75 -1.05 -12.07
CA LEU A 118 3.21 0.31 -11.95
C LEU A 118 4.03 1.27 -12.83
N ASN A 119 3.41 1.79 -13.88
CA ASN A 119 4.07 2.72 -14.81
C ASN A 119 3.80 4.19 -14.49
N ILE A 120 2.59 4.52 -14.03
CA ILE A 120 2.17 5.89 -13.72
C ILE A 120 1.34 5.84 -12.44
N ILE A 121 1.69 6.68 -11.46
CA ILE A 121 0.90 6.90 -10.25
C ILE A 121 0.40 8.35 -10.28
N SER A 122 -0.92 8.54 -10.27
CA SER A 122 -1.48 9.89 -10.18
C SER A 122 -1.14 10.52 -8.83
N LYS A 123 -0.81 11.82 -8.84
CA LYS A 123 -0.65 12.61 -7.61
C LYS A 123 -1.93 12.59 -6.75
N ASP A 124 -3.09 12.40 -7.36
CA ASP A 124 -4.38 12.42 -6.70
C ASP A 124 -4.53 11.25 -5.71
N VAL A 125 -3.77 10.17 -5.89
CA VAL A 125 -3.65 9.06 -4.92
C VAL A 125 -3.22 9.59 -3.55
N PHE A 126 -2.26 10.51 -3.53
CA PHE A 126 -1.72 11.08 -2.31
C PHE A 126 -2.63 12.20 -1.77
N LEU A 127 -3.22 13.01 -2.65
CA LEU A 127 -4.20 14.03 -2.24
C LEU A 127 -5.40 13.41 -1.51
N ASN A 128 -5.80 12.19 -1.90
CA ASN A 128 -6.88 11.45 -1.27
C ASN A 128 -6.43 10.58 -0.07
N TRP A 129 -5.15 10.61 0.30
CA TRP A 129 -4.63 9.84 1.44
C TRP A 129 -4.78 10.66 2.74
N PRO A 130 -5.53 10.18 3.76
CA PRO A 130 -5.82 11.02 4.93
C PRO A 130 -4.59 11.40 5.74
N LEU A 131 -3.56 10.54 5.79
CA LEU A 131 -2.31 10.86 6.46
C LEU A 131 -1.58 12.02 5.77
N TYR A 132 -1.57 12.02 4.44
CA TYR A 132 -1.00 13.08 3.64
C TYR A 132 -1.72 14.42 3.89
N GLN A 133 -3.05 14.43 3.83
CA GLN A 133 -3.85 15.62 4.13
C GLN A 133 -3.64 16.17 5.55
N LYS A 134 -3.44 15.27 6.53
CA LYS A 134 -3.15 15.66 7.91
C LYS A 134 -1.79 16.37 8.01
N ASN A 135 -0.79 15.89 7.28
CA ASN A 135 0.55 16.45 7.29
C ASN A 135 0.66 17.73 6.44
N GLU A 136 -0.02 17.83 5.29
CA GLU A 136 -0.04 19.06 4.48
C GLU A 136 -0.63 20.25 5.25
N LYS A 137 -1.68 20.03 6.04
CA LYS A 137 -2.30 21.07 6.87
C LYS A 137 -1.38 21.63 7.96
N THR A 138 -0.25 20.98 8.23
CA THR A 138 0.74 21.44 9.22
C THR A 138 1.80 22.38 8.65
N TRP A 139 1.81 22.64 7.34
CA TRP A 139 2.76 23.56 6.71
C TRP A 139 2.19 24.99 6.64
N ILE A 140 2.99 25.94 7.11
CA ILE A 140 2.67 27.38 7.12
C ILE A 140 2.61 27.89 5.67
N LYS A 141 1.60 28.70 5.34
CA LYS A 141 1.43 29.33 4.02
C LYS A 141 2.59 30.29 3.71
N ALA A 142 3.25 30.12 2.56
CA ALA A 142 4.21 31.08 2.00
C ALA A 142 3.77 31.55 0.59
N ARG A 143 4.27 32.71 0.14
CA ARG A 143 4.12 33.21 -1.23
C ARG A 143 5.50 33.47 -1.85
N PRO A 144 5.81 32.97 -3.07
CA PRO A 144 4.98 32.05 -3.85
C PRO A 144 4.75 30.72 -3.11
N GLU A 145 3.74 29.94 -3.53
CA GLU A 145 3.40 28.71 -2.83
C GLU A 145 4.65 27.84 -2.65
N PRO A 146 4.91 27.34 -1.43
CA PRO A 146 6.12 26.57 -1.16
C PRO A 146 6.12 25.33 -2.05
N ASN A 147 7.14 25.21 -2.88
CA ASN A 147 7.38 24.02 -3.67
C ASN A 147 7.76 22.90 -2.70
N ILE A 148 6.89 21.90 -2.53
CA ILE A 148 7.07 20.84 -1.53
C ILE A 148 8.22 19.94 -1.98
N GLN A 149 9.37 20.09 -1.33
CA GLN A 149 10.57 19.28 -1.50
C GLN A 149 10.59 18.15 -0.47
N TRP A 150 10.90 16.93 -0.91
CA TRP A 150 11.05 15.78 -0.02
C TRP A 150 12.52 15.54 0.28
N ASN A 151 12.89 15.56 1.57
CA ASN A 151 14.11 14.95 2.07
C ASN A 151 13.70 13.86 3.09
N TYR A 152 13.98 12.60 2.79
CA TYR A 152 13.84 11.50 3.75
C TYR A 152 15.17 10.77 3.92
N SER A 153 15.69 10.85 5.15
CA SER A 153 16.96 10.27 5.56
C SER A 153 16.94 8.73 5.51
N LEU A 154 17.94 8.19 4.81
CA LEU A 154 18.62 6.92 5.09
C LEU A 154 17.82 5.61 4.94
N LYS A 155 17.59 5.20 3.68
CA LYS A 155 18.14 3.97 3.04
C LYS A 155 17.26 3.52 1.86
N MET A 156 17.68 3.94 0.66
CA MET A 156 17.44 3.37 -0.66
C MET A 156 16.00 2.96 -1.04
N ILE A 157 15.23 3.94 -1.52
CA ILE A 157 14.30 3.68 -2.62
C ILE A 157 15.11 3.83 -3.92
N ARG A 158 15.57 2.72 -4.49
CA ARG A 158 16.24 2.74 -5.80
C ARG A 158 15.16 2.83 -6.88
N GLY A 159 15.26 3.85 -7.75
CA GLY A 159 14.42 3.95 -8.96
C GLY A 159 13.81 5.32 -9.25
N PHE A 160 14.15 6.39 -8.53
CA PHE A 160 13.62 7.73 -8.82
C PHE A 160 14.78 8.72 -8.95
N THR A 161 15.07 9.16 -10.16
CA THR A 161 15.96 10.32 -10.38
C THR A 161 15.05 11.54 -10.49
N ALA A 162 15.24 12.50 -9.59
CA ALA A 162 14.66 13.82 -9.75
C ALA A 162 15.42 14.53 -10.89
N SER A 163 14.71 14.99 -11.92
CA SER A 163 15.30 15.93 -12.88
C SER A 163 14.99 17.35 -12.43
N GLU A 164 16.03 18.15 -12.22
CA GLU A 164 15.92 19.57 -11.95
C GLU A 164 15.98 20.36 -13.26
N THR A 165 15.07 21.31 -13.45
CA THR A 165 15.07 22.27 -14.57
C THR A 165 14.93 23.66 -13.99
N GLN A 166 15.94 24.50 -14.20
CA GLN A 166 15.90 25.89 -13.76
C GLN A 166 14.88 26.67 -14.59
N ILE A 167 13.92 27.31 -13.91
CA ILE A 167 12.87 28.13 -14.53
C ILE A 167 13.32 29.60 -14.58
N ASP A 168 13.94 30.10 -13.51
CA ASP A 168 14.52 31.45 -13.42
C ASP A 168 15.64 31.51 -12.35
N GLU A 169 16.16 32.72 -12.05
CA GLU A 169 17.29 32.92 -11.13
C GLU A 169 17.06 32.34 -9.74
N ASP A 170 15.80 32.28 -9.28
CA ASP A 170 15.44 31.82 -7.93
C ASP A 170 14.54 30.56 -7.93
N THR A 171 14.16 30.05 -9.11
CA THR A 171 13.15 28.98 -9.23
C THR A 171 13.67 27.76 -9.98
N PHE A 172 13.57 26.60 -9.32
CA PHE A 172 13.84 25.29 -9.91
C PHE A 172 12.57 24.43 -9.94
N SER A 173 12.32 23.77 -11.07
CA SER A 173 11.31 22.73 -11.23
C SER A 173 11.95 21.36 -11.01
N SER A 174 11.41 20.55 -10.12
CA SER A 174 11.80 19.14 -9.98
C SER A 174 10.67 18.24 -10.46
N ARG A 175 10.95 17.30 -11.37
CA ARG A 175 9.98 16.29 -11.83
C ARG A 175 10.40 14.89 -11.36
N LEU A 176 9.41 14.12 -10.90
CA LEU A 176 9.57 12.69 -10.64
C LEU A 176 9.63 11.96 -11.99
N LEU A 177 10.83 11.54 -12.42
CA LEU A 177 10.96 10.66 -13.57
C LEU A 177 10.95 9.21 -13.08
N ILE A 178 9.94 8.46 -13.51
CA ILE A 178 9.93 7.01 -13.42
C ILE A 178 10.80 6.51 -14.57
N PRO A 179 11.96 5.87 -14.33
CA PRO A 179 12.78 5.37 -15.41
C PRO A 179 12.04 4.23 -16.12
N HIS A 180 11.72 4.47 -17.40
CA HIS A 180 11.39 3.40 -18.33
C HIS A 180 12.69 2.68 -18.65
N PHE A 181 12.79 1.38 -18.33
CA PHE A 181 13.83 0.53 -18.89
C PHE A 181 13.21 -0.37 -19.95
N ILE A 182 13.79 -0.30 -21.14
CA ILE A 182 13.61 -1.23 -22.28
C ILE A 182 14.23 -2.58 -21.91
#